data_AF-A0A957TF14-F1
#
_entry.id   AF-A0A957TF14-F1
#
_cell.length_a   1.000
_cell.length_b   1.000
_cell.length_c   1.000
_cell.angle_alpha   90.00
_cell.angle_beta   90.00
_cell.angle_gamma   90.00
#
_symmetry.space_group_name_H-M   'P 1'
#
loop_
_entity.id
_entity.type
_entity.pdbx_description
1 polymer ?
#
loop_
_entity_poly.entity_id
_entity_poly.type
_entity_poly.pdbx_seq_one_letter_code
_entity_poly.pdbx_strand_id
1 'polypeptide(L)'
;WNVDLIKQMGEALGEECIALNVDVLLGPGANMKRSPLGGRNFEYFSEDPFLAGELAANFINGVQSKGVGTSLKHYAANNQEFQRFSISA
;
A
#
# COMPACT_ATOMS: atom_id res chain seq x y z
N TRP A 1 11.79 -11.18 -4.51
CA TRP A 1 10.49 -10.66 -4.03
C TRP A 1 9.68 -11.83 -3.50
N ASN A 2 9.25 -11.79 -2.24
CA ASN A 2 8.53 -12.89 -1.60
C ASN A 2 7.10 -12.42 -1.28
N VAL A 3 6.15 -12.82 -2.12
CA VAL A 3 4.74 -12.43 -2.00
C VAL A 3 4.03 -13.12 -0.84
N ASP A 4 4.43 -14.36 -0.52
CA ASP A 4 3.88 -15.11 0.61
C ASP A 4 4.21 -14.43 1.94
N LEU A 5 5.42 -13.89 2.08
CA LEU A 5 5.81 -13.11 3.26
C LEU A 5 4.99 -11.83 3.42
N ILE A 6 4.70 -11.12 2.32
CA ILE A 6 3.84 -9.93 2.36
C ILE A 6 2.42 -10.28 2.76
N LYS A 7 1.90 -11.41 2.27
CA LYS A 7 0.59 -11.91 2.69
C LYS A 7 0.55 -12.23 4.19
N GLN A 8 1.56 -12.94 4.71
CA GLN A 8 1.68 -13.23 6.14
C GLN A 8 1.75 -11.95 6.99
N MET A 9 2.46 -10.93 6.52
CA MET A 9 2.47 -9.61 7.18
C MET A 9 1.07 -8.96 7.17
N GLY A 10 0.34 -9.04 6.06
CA GLY A 10 -1.04 -8.56 5.98
C GLY A 10 -1.99 -9.31 6.94
N GLU A 11 -1.83 -10.63 7.07
CA GLU A 11 -2.60 -11.44 8.02
C GLU A 11 -2.36 -10.99 9.47
N ALA A 12 -1.11 -10.73 9.87
CA ALA A 12 -0.78 -10.22 11.19
C ALA A 12 -1.37 -8.83 11.46
N LEU A 13 -1.31 -7.93 10.46
CA LEU A 13 -1.93 -6.61 10.56
C LEU A 13 -3.46 -6.70 10.68
N GLY A 14 -4.10 -7.65 10.00
CA GLY A 14 -5.52 -7.92 10.13
C GLY A 14 -5.90 -8.38 11.54
N GLU A 15 -5.08 -9.24 12.16
CA GLU A 15 -5.26 -9.67 13.55
C GLU A 15 -5.14 -8.50 14.55
N GLU A 16 -4.14 -7.62 14.36
CA GLU A 16 -4.00 -6.41 15.18
C GLU A 16 -5.19 -5.45 15.01
N CYS A 17 -5.69 -5.29 13.78
CA CYS A 17 -6.87 -4.46 13.53
C CYS A 17 -8.10 -4.98 14.28
N ILE A 18 -8.32 -6.30 14.31
CA ILE A 18 -9.40 -6.92 15.11
C ILE A 18 -9.19 -6.63 16.60
N ALA A 19 -7.97 -6.82 17.11
CA ALA A 19 -7.66 -6.57 18.52
C ALA A 19 -7.88 -5.10 18.94
N LEU A 20 -7.76 -4.17 18.00
CA LEU A 20 -7.89 -2.73 18.21
C LEU A 20 -9.24 -2.15 17.75
N ASN A 21 -10.19 -2.99 17.33
CA ASN A 21 -11.48 -2.57 16.75
C ASN A 21 -11.34 -1.59 15.57
N VAL A 22 -10.45 -1.92 14.62
CA VAL A 22 -10.24 -1.17 13.37
C VAL A 22 -10.83 -1.95 12.20
N ASP A 23 -11.82 -1.37 11.51
CA ASP A 23 -12.50 -2.02 10.41
C ASP A 23 -11.75 -1.92 9.07
N VAL A 24 -10.97 -0.85 8.87
CA VAL A 24 -10.26 -0.57 7.61
C VAL A 24 -8.85 -0.05 7.88
N LEU A 25 -7.86 -0.75 7.35
CA LEU A 25 -6.47 -0.30 7.36
C LEU A 25 -6.20 0.63 6.17
N LEU A 26 -5.70 1.84 6.42
CA LEU A 26 -5.40 2.83 5.38
C LEU A 26 -4.10 2.51 4.62
N GLY A 27 -4.09 1.40 3.90
CA GLY A 27 -3.02 0.95 3.02
C GLY A 27 -3.45 -0.21 2.14
N PRO A 28 -2.56 -0.71 1.27
CA PRO A 28 -1.17 -0.28 1.11
C PRO A 28 -1.03 0.96 0.20
N GLY A 29 0.12 1.64 0.31
CA GLY A 29 0.56 2.64 -0.64
C GLY A 29 1.13 1.99 -1.91
N ALA A 30 0.60 2.33 -3.09
CA ALA A 30 0.97 1.71 -4.37
C ALA A 30 1.21 2.71 -5.51
N ASN A 31 1.54 3.97 -5.20
CA ASN A 31 1.98 4.91 -6.23
C ASN A 31 3.36 4.49 -6.79
N MET A 32 3.60 4.75 -8.07
CA MET A 32 4.89 4.44 -8.70
C MET A 32 6.00 5.33 -8.16
N LYS A 33 7.18 4.76 -7.92
CA LYS A 33 8.39 5.53 -7.59
C LYS A 33 8.96 6.21 -8.83
N ARG A 34 8.26 7.22 -9.36
CA ARG A 34 8.62 7.94 -10.60
C ARG A 34 10.00 8.61 -10.51
N SER A 35 10.36 9.10 -9.33
CA SER A 35 11.64 9.75 -9.06
C SER A 35 12.14 9.32 -7.69
N PRO A 36 13.45 9.12 -7.48
CA PRO A 36 14.01 8.79 -6.17
C PRO A 36 13.78 9.89 -5.13
N LEU A 37 13.51 11.12 -5.57
CA LEU A 37 13.25 12.28 -4.69
C LEU A 37 11.82 12.32 -4.10
N GLY A 38 10.97 11.35 -4.44
CA GLY A 38 9.60 11.26 -3.91
C GLY A 38 9.60 11.05 -2.39
N GLY A 39 9.10 12.04 -1.64
CA GLY A 39 9.11 12.02 -0.17
C GLY A 39 8.32 10.87 0.47
N ARG A 40 7.39 10.25 -0.27
CA ARG A 40 6.59 9.09 0.18
C ARG A 40 7.02 7.77 -0.45
N ASN A 41 8.15 7.72 -1.15
CA ASN A 41 8.67 6.47 -1.73
C ASN A 41 8.90 5.36 -0.70
N PHE A 42 9.10 5.71 0.58
CA PHE A 42 9.31 4.73 1.65
C PHE A 42 8.07 3.84 1.91
N GLU A 43 6.86 4.32 1.65
CA GLU A 43 5.62 3.56 1.85
C GLU A 43 5.04 2.97 0.55
N TYR A 44 5.72 3.20 -0.58
CA TYR A 44 5.38 2.62 -1.87
C TYR A 44 6.29 1.44 -2.21
N PHE A 45 5.82 0.55 -3.09
CA PHE A 45 6.54 -0.67 -3.41
C PHE A 45 7.68 -0.48 -4.42
N SER A 46 7.37 -0.07 -5.65
CA SER A 46 8.32 -0.12 -6.77
C SER A 46 8.10 0.99 -7.79
N GLU A 47 9.08 1.18 -8.67
CA GLU A 47 8.94 1.89 -9.95
C GLU A 47 8.30 1.01 -11.03
N ASP A 48 8.41 -0.32 -10.89
CA ASP A 48 7.80 -1.31 -11.79
C ASP A 48 6.34 -1.60 -11.41
N PRO A 49 5.37 -1.45 -12.34
CA PRO A 49 3.95 -1.61 -12.03
C PRO A 49 3.55 -3.06 -11.74
N PHE A 50 4.17 -4.05 -12.39
CA PHE A 50 3.82 -5.46 -12.17
C PHE A 50 4.17 -5.88 -10.75
N LEU A 51 5.40 -5.58 -10.35
CA LEU A 51 5.90 -5.87 -9.03
C LEU A 51 5.15 -5.10 -7.94
N ALA A 52 4.90 -3.81 -8.14
CA ALA A 52 4.10 -3.03 -7.18
C ALA A 52 2.68 -3.60 -7.02
N GLY A 53 2.07 -4.05 -8.12
CA GLY A 53 0.77 -4.71 -8.14
C GLY A 53 0.77 -6.03 -7.37
N GLU A 54 1.72 -6.92 -7.65
CA GLU A 54 1.83 -8.23 -7.00
C GLU A 54 1.99 -8.11 -5.47
N LEU A 55 2.83 -7.17 -5.01
CA LEU A 55 3.02 -6.96 -3.57
C LEU A 55 1.79 -6.31 -2.91
N ALA A 56 1.18 -5.31 -3.56
CA ALA A 56 -0.02 -4.66 -3.05
C ALA A 56 -1.19 -5.65 -2.94
N ALA A 57 -1.39 -6.49 -3.97
CA ALA A 57 -2.45 -7.49 -3.98
C ALA A 57 -2.28 -8.52 -2.85
N ASN A 58 -1.05 -9.01 -2.63
CA ASN A 58 -0.79 -9.97 -1.55
C ASN A 58 -0.96 -9.35 -0.15
N PHE A 59 -0.57 -8.08 0.04
CA PHE A 59 -0.85 -7.35 1.28
C PHE A 59 -2.35 -7.27 1.53
N ILE A 60 -3.12 -6.84 0.52
CA ILE A 60 -4.58 -6.71 0.59
C ILE A 60 -5.24 -8.05 0.91
N ASN A 61 -4.84 -9.11 0.20
CA ASN A 61 -5.38 -10.45 0.43
C ASN A 61 -5.06 -10.96 1.84
N GLY A 62 -3.88 -10.65 2.39
CA GLY A 62 -3.51 -10.99 3.75
C GLY A 62 -4.43 -10.34 4.77
N VAL A 63 -4.57 -9.00 4.73
CA VAL A 63 -5.43 -8.25 5.66
C VAL A 63 -6.89 -8.70 5.53
N GLN A 64 -7.41 -8.77 4.30
CA GLN A 64 -8.82 -9.10 4.05
C GLN A 64 -9.16 -10.56 4.36
N SER A 65 -8.18 -11.47 4.42
CA SER A 65 -8.42 -12.84 4.88
C SER A 65 -8.90 -12.92 6.35
N LYS A 66 -8.63 -11.87 7.14
CA LYS A 66 -9.08 -11.74 8.53
C LYS A 66 -10.44 -11.04 8.66
N GLY A 67 -11.06 -10.63 7.54
CA GLY A 67 -12.31 -9.87 7.54
C GLY A 67 -12.15 -8.36 7.75
N VAL A 68 -10.92 -7.85 7.77
CA VAL A 68 -10.61 -6.41 7.88
C VAL A 68 -10.43 -5.80 6.49
N GLY A 69 -11.01 -4.62 6.26
CA GLY A 69 -10.88 -3.91 5.00
C GLY A 69 -9.51 -3.28 4.78
N THR A 70 -9.18 -3.00 3.52
CA THR A 70 -8.01 -2.21 3.14
C THR A 70 -8.40 -0.99 2.31
N SER A 71 -7.52 -0.01 2.23
CA SER A 71 -7.71 1.19 1.42
C SER A 71 -6.47 1.42 0.56
N LEU A 72 -6.48 0.81 -0.64
CA LEU A 72 -5.44 0.99 -1.65
C LEU A 72 -5.29 2.48 -1.98
N LYS A 73 -4.07 3.02 -1.84
CA LYS A 73 -3.83 4.45 -1.98
C LYS A 73 -2.53 4.78 -2.73
N HIS A 74 -2.39 5.94 -3.35
CA HIS A 74 -3.41 6.94 -3.65
C HIS A 74 -3.73 6.78 -5.12
N TYR A 75 -4.99 6.50 -5.44
CA TYR A 75 -5.41 6.43 -6.83
C TYR A 75 -5.67 7.84 -7.36
N ALA A 76 -4.92 8.37 -8.33
CA ALA A 76 -3.69 7.85 -8.94
C ALA A 76 -2.64 8.98 -9.04
N ALA A 77 -1.45 8.66 -9.57
CA ALA A 77 -0.41 9.64 -9.94
C ALA A 77 0.08 10.60 -8.83
N ASN A 78 -0.10 10.24 -7.55
CA ASN A 78 0.47 10.99 -6.43
C ASN A 78 1.94 10.59 -6.22
N ASN A 79 2.83 10.98 -7.15
CA ASN A 79 4.23 10.57 -7.16
C ASN A 79 5.20 11.66 -6.65
N GLN A 80 4.69 12.82 -6.25
CA GLN A 80 5.47 13.93 -5.72
C GLN A 80 4.74 14.66 -4.60
N GLU A 81 5.48 15.04 -3.56
CA GLU A 81 4.88 15.73 -2.41
C GLU A 81 4.79 17.23 -2.61
N PHE A 82 5.73 17.82 -3.37
CA PHE A 82 5.71 19.24 -3.66
C PHE A 82 4.42 19.59 -4.41
N GLN A 83 3.63 20.50 -3.82
CA GLN A 83 2.35 20.97 -4.36
C GLN A 83 1.33 19.86 -4.68
N ARG A 84 1.35 18.72 -3.95
CA ARG A 84 0.44 17.58 -4.19
C ARG A 84 -1.06 17.88 -4.16
N PHE A 85 -1.47 19.04 -3.65
CA PHE A 85 -2.88 19.47 -3.57
C PHE A 85 -3.32 20.35 -4.74
N SER A 86 -2.41 20.79 -5.60
CA SER A 86 -2.70 21.75 -6.67
C SER A 86 -2.01 21.46 -7.99
N ILE A 87 -0.96 20.64 -7.99
CA ILE A 87 -0.17 20.39 -9.19
C ILE A 87 -0.88 19.40 -10.14
N SER A 88 -0.86 19.72 -11.43
CA SER A 88 -1.09 18.76 -12.51
C SER A 88 0.27 18.48 -13.14
N ALA A 89 0.84 17.32 -12.85
CA ALA A 89 2.22 16.94 -13.19
C ALA A 89 2.27 15.71 -14.09
#